data_AF-A0A2T4JMR8-F1
#
_entry.id   AF-A0A2T4JMR8-F1
#
_cell.length_a   1.000
_cell.length_b   1.000
_cell.length_c   1.000
_cell.angle_alpha   90.00
_cell.angle_beta   90.00
_cell.angle_gamma   90.00
#
_symmetry.space_group_name_H-M   'P 1'
#
loop_
_entity.id
_entity.type
_entity.pdbx_description
1 polymer ?
#
loop_
_entity_poly.entity_id
_entity_poly.type
_entity_poly.pdbx_seq_one_letter_code
_entity_poly.pdbx_strand_id
1 'polypeptide(L)'
;MRARRLMVLGTGSDVGKSLLVAGLCRAFARRGLKVAPFKAQNMSNNAAVTADGGEIGRAQALQARAAGLAPLSDMNPVLLKPDSDVTAQVVVQGRVHARLSAADYQRLKPALLPQVVESLDRLCEGRDLVLVEGAGSGAERYLRPQDISNMGLACAADLPAVLLADDSRGGVTAAVLGHHLLWTEAERARVAGVIVNKFRGDPAIFAPAAEDIRAGTGWPVMGLLRWSEAARALPAEDSLALDQARRPGRGLVIAVPEIPRLANADDLDPLAAEPGADLRWVRPGHPLPAEAALVVLPGAKSTRAAIKALRAEGWDIDLLAHQRRGGRVVGICAGFQMLGRRVRDPDGVEGPPGETEGLGLLDIDTVIGPSKRLCEIAATDAISGARVTGYEMHMGVTDGPGLARPWLDLDGRPEGAVSADGRVMGTYLHGIFGSGSFRAHVLHAMGGAGSAGDHSARIEAALDRLADEIEADLDLDALLGLAR
;
A
#
# COMPACT_ATOMS: atom_id res chain seq x y z
N MET A 1 -8.91 6.48 -31.15
CA MET A 1 -7.81 7.42 -30.82
C MET A 1 -6.96 6.77 -29.75
N ARG A 2 -5.63 6.96 -29.76
CA ARG A 2 -4.75 6.46 -28.69
C ARG A 2 -5.04 7.27 -27.42
N ALA A 3 -5.06 6.63 -26.25
CA ALA A 3 -5.25 7.34 -24.98
C ALA A 3 -4.19 8.42 -24.81
N ARG A 4 -4.60 9.60 -24.33
CA ARG A 4 -3.64 10.66 -23.97
C ARG A 4 -2.87 10.20 -22.75
N ARG A 5 -1.57 10.49 -22.67
CA ARG A 5 -0.75 10.11 -21.51
C ARG A 5 -0.10 11.33 -20.89
N LEU A 6 -0.09 11.39 -19.56
CA LEU A 6 0.61 12.42 -18.80
C LEU A 6 1.36 11.79 -17.65
N MET A 7 2.67 12.04 -17.58
CA MET A 7 3.52 11.56 -16.51
C MET A 7 3.66 12.57 -15.37
N VAL A 8 3.54 12.11 -14.13
CA VAL A 8 3.82 12.86 -12.91
C VAL A 8 5.13 12.35 -12.32
N LEU A 9 6.20 13.10 -12.55
CA LEU A 9 7.48 12.92 -11.88
C LEU A 9 7.46 13.63 -10.53
N GLY A 10 8.41 13.36 -9.65
CA GLY A 10 8.47 14.02 -8.35
C GLY A 10 9.91 14.28 -7.93
N THR A 11 10.14 15.31 -7.14
CA THR A 11 11.51 15.68 -6.71
C THR A 11 12.12 14.73 -5.67
N GLY A 12 11.33 13.76 -5.18
CA GLY A 12 11.75 12.77 -4.20
C GLY A 12 10.69 11.70 -3.93
N SER A 13 11.01 10.77 -3.04
CA SER A 13 10.01 9.88 -2.42
C SER A 13 9.10 10.68 -1.49
N ASP A 14 7.86 10.24 -1.30
CA ASP A 14 6.88 10.86 -0.40
C ASP A 14 6.50 12.33 -0.74
N VAL A 15 6.85 12.87 -1.91
CA VAL A 15 6.37 14.20 -2.36
C VAL A 15 4.86 14.25 -2.68
N GLY A 16 4.15 13.13 -2.53
CA GLY A 16 2.70 13.00 -2.73
C GLY A 16 2.26 12.61 -4.14
N LYS A 17 3.15 12.04 -4.98
CA LYS A 17 2.82 11.57 -6.34
C LYS A 17 1.62 10.64 -6.37
N SER A 18 1.63 9.60 -5.53
CA SER A 18 0.60 8.56 -5.50
C SER A 18 -0.79 9.14 -5.22
N LEU A 19 -0.89 10.08 -4.28
CA LEU A 19 -2.11 10.78 -3.91
C LEU A 19 -2.56 11.77 -4.99
N LEU A 20 -1.62 12.53 -5.57
CA LEU A 20 -1.95 13.42 -6.68
C LEU A 20 -2.53 12.64 -7.87
N VAL A 21 -1.90 11.53 -8.25
CA VAL A 21 -2.39 10.68 -9.35
C VAL A 21 -3.76 10.10 -9.00
N ALA A 22 -3.99 9.64 -7.76
CA ALA A 22 -5.30 9.16 -7.34
C ALA A 22 -6.39 10.26 -7.43
N GLY A 23 -6.09 11.46 -6.94
CA GLY A 23 -7.03 12.58 -6.99
C GLY A 23 -7.31 13.06 -8.42
N LEU A 24 -6.29 13.13 -9.29
CA LEU A 24 -6.46 13.42 -10.72
C LEU A 24 -7.28 12.32 -11.41
N CYS A 25 -7.04 11.04 -11.10
CA CYS A 25 -7.86 9.93 -11.60
C CYS A 25 -9.34 10.14 -11.25
N ARG A 26 -9.64 10.48 -9.99
CA ARG A 26 -11.02 10.72 -9.54
C ARG A 26 -11.64 11.96 -10.18
N ALA A 27 -10.91 13.07 -10.27
CA ALA A 27 -11.40 14.31 -10.88
C ALA A 27 -11.76 14.09 -12.37
N PHE A 28 -10.84 13.54 -13.16
CA PHE A 28 -11.09 13.29 -14.58
C PHE A 28 -12.16 12.20 -14.83
N ALA A 29 -12.24 11.16 -14.00
CA ALA A 29 -13.30 10.17 -14.09
C ALA A 29 -14.69 10.78 -13.81
N ARG A 30 -14.81 11.68 -12.82
CA ARG A 30 -16.04 12.43 -12.54
C ARG A 30 -16.45 13.37 -13.67
N ARG A 31 -15.50 13.83 -14.49
CA ARG A 31 -15.74 14.57 -15.74
C ARG A 31 -16.13 13.67 -16.92
N GLY A 32 -16.28 12.36 -16.70
CA GLY A 32 -16.75 11.41 -17.72
C GLY A 32 -15.66 10.78 -18.58
N LEU A 33 -14.38 11.00 -18.28
CA LEU A 33 -13.27 10.37 -19.01
C LEU A 33 -13.03 8.93 -18.53
N LYS A 34 -12.67 8.04 -19.45
CA LYS A 34 -12.15 6.71 -19.13
C LYS A 34 -10.67 6.81 -18.75
N VAL A 35 -10.41 7.07 -17.48
CA VAL A 35 -9.05 7.24 -16.94
C VAL A 35 -8.48 5.91 -16.48
N ALA A 36 -7.17 5.70 -16.63
CA ALA A 36 -6.46 4.61 -15.96
C ALA A 36 -5.13 5.11 -15.34
N PRO A 37 -4.75 4.62 -14.15
CA PRO A 37 -3.44 4.91 -13.58
C PRO A 37 -2.37 3.90 -14.02
N PHE A 38 -1.12 4.33 -14.07
CA PHE A 38 0.00 3.46 -14.38
C PHE A 38 1.24 3.84 -13.57
N LYS A 39 1.87 2.88 -12.89
CA LYS A 39 3.19 3.06 -12.25
C LYS A 39 4.09 1.89 -12.64
N ALA A 40 5.07 2.15 -13.50
CA ALA A 40 5.93 1.10 -14.06
C ALA A 40 6.58 0.21 -12.99
N GLN A 41 7.09 0.82 -11.92
CA GLN A 41 7.69 0.09 -10.81
C GLN A 41 7.21 0.66 -9.47
N ASN A 42 6.79 -0.24 -8.57
CA ASN A 42 6.60 0.09 -7.17
C ASN A 42 7.45 -0.85 -6.29
N MET A 43 7.70 -0.43 -5.06
CA MET A 43 8.37 -1.21 -4.02
C MET A 43 7.56 -1.08 -2.73
N SER A 44 6.76 -2.10 -2.42
CA SER A 44 5.92 -2.11 -1.22
C SER A 44 5.52 -3.54 -0.86
N ASN A 45 5.43 -3.82 0.43
CA ASN A 45 4.84 -5.06 0.94
C ASN A 45 3.31 -4.97 1.05
N ASN A 46 2.73 -3.76 0.98
CA ASN A 46 1.29 -3.57 0.87
C ASN A 46 0.88 -3.77 -0.59
N ALA A 47 0.15 -4.85 -0.86
CA ALA A 47 -0.30 -5.18 -2.21
C ALA A 47 -1.79 -5.54 -2.24
N ALA A 48 -2.38 -5.48 -3.43
CA ALA A 48 -3.77 -5.84 -3.67
C ALA A 48 -3.83 -6.91 -4.77
N VAL A 49 -4.81 -7.80 -4.66
CA VAL A 49 -5.14 -8.75 -5.73
C VAL A 49 -5.80 -8.00 -6.88
N THR A 50 -5.47 -8.38 -8.10
CA THR A 50 -6.02 -7.79 -9.31
C THR A 50 -7.11 -8.67 -9.91
N ALA A 51 -8.01 -8.07 -10.67
CA ALA A 51 -9.12 -8.78 -11.32
C ALA A 51 -8.66 -9.82 -12.36
N ASP A 52 -7.44 -9.68 -12.87
CA ASP A 52 -6.77 -10.63 -13.78
C ASP A 52 -5.96 -11.71 -13.03
N GLY A 53 -6.11 -11.84 -11.72
CA GLY A 53 -5.53 -12.91 -10.90
C GLY A 53 -4.05 -12.71 -10.53
N GLY A 54 -3.56 -11.48 -10.62
CA GLY A 54 -2.22 -11.06 -10.21
C GLY A 54 -2.21 -10.22 -8.94
N GLU A 55 -1.12 -9.50 -8.73
CA GLU A 55 -0.97 -8.55 -7.62
C GLU A 55 -0.31 -7.24 -8.07
N ILE A 56 -0.71 -6.13 -7.45
CA ILE A 56 -0.08 -4.81 -7.62
C ILE A 56 0.11 -4.11 -6.28
N GLY A 57 0.93 -3.06 -6.25
CA GLY A 57 1.06 -2.21 -5.05
C GLY A 57 -0.27 -1.58 -4.62
N ARG A 58 -0.49 -1.44 -3.30
CA ARG A 58 -1.76 -0.92 -2.76
C ARG A 58 -2.06 0.52 -3.20
N ALA A 59 -1.03 1.34 -3.40
CA ALA A 59 -1.18 2.68 -3.95
C ALA A 59 -1.80 2.67 -5.36
N GLN A 60 -1.42 1.73 -6.23
CA GLN A 60 -1.99 1.62 -7.58
C GLN A 60 -3.40 1.06 -7.55
N ALA A 61 -3.71 0.15 -6.61
CA ALA A 61 -5.09 -0.27 -6.38
C ALA A 61 -5.99 0.88 -5.90
N LEU A 62 -5.46 1.78 -5.05
CA LEU A 62 -6.17 3.01 -4.65
C LEU A 62 -6.39 3.94 -5.84
N GLN A 63 -5.38 4.12 -6.71
CA GLN A 63 -5.52 4.91 -7.93
C GLN A 63 -6.55 4.29 -8.89
N ALA A 64 -6.58 2.96 -9.03
CA ALA A 64 -7.55 2.24 -9.85
C ALA A 64 -8.97 2.50 -9.35
N ARG A 65 -9.16 2.38 -8.03
CA ARG A 65 -10.40 2.73 -7.35
C ARG A 65 -10.78 4.20 -7.55
N ALA A 66 -9.81 5.11 -7.50
CA ALA A 66 -10.05 6.53 -7.78
C ALA A 66 -10.52 6.76 -9.22
N ALA A 67 -10.02 5.99 -10.18
CA ALA A 67 -10.49 6.00 -11.56
C ALA A 67 -11.81 5.23 -11.80
N GLY A 68 -12.39 4.59 -10.78
CA GLY A 68 -13.59 3.75 -10.91
C GLY A 68 -13.32 2.42 -11.63
N LEU A 69 -12.09 1.91 -11.58
CA LEU A 69 -11.66 0.67 -12.22
C LEU A 69 -11.32 -0.41 -11.19
N ALA A 70 -11.53 -1.67 -11.58
CA ALA A 70 -10.92 -2.79 -10.89
C ALA A 70 -9.38 -2.76 -11.08
N PRO A 71 -8.60 -3.16 -10.06
CA PRO A 71 -7.15 -3.26 -10.19
C PRO A 71 -6.76 -4.27 -11.28
N LEU A 72 -5.81 -3.91 -12.14
CA LEU A 72 -5.23 -4.77 -13.18
C LEU A 72 -3.71 -4.84 -13.03
N SER A 73 -3.12 -5.97 -13.38
CA SER A 73 -1.67 -6.17 -13.27
C SER A 73 -0.88 -5.16 -14.12
N ASP A 74 -1.45 -4.72 -15.24
CA ASP A 74 -0.84 -3.73 -16.12
C ASP A 74 -0.72 -2.33 -15.50
N MET A 75 -1.47 -2.02 -14.44
CA MET A 75 -1.36 -0.73 -13.73
C MET A 75 -0.07 -0.62 -12.91
N ASN A 76 0.53 -1.76 -12.54
CA ASN A 76 1.84 -1.81 -11.88
C ASN A 76 2.63 -3.06 -12.33
N PRO A 77 3.24 -3.02 -13.53
CA PRO A 77 3.80 -4.22 -14.14
C PRO A 77 5.06 -4.74 -13.43
N VAL A 78 5.75 -3.92 -12.63
CA VAL A 78 6.85 -4.38 -11.77
C VAL A 78 6.58 -3.99 -10.32
N LEU A 79 6.47 -4.99 -9.44
CA LEU A 79 6.33 -4.78 -8.00
C LEU A 79 7.47 -5.48 -7.25
N LEU A 80 8.18 -4.74 -6.43
CA LEU A 80 9.20 -5.26 -5.52
C LEU A 80 8.62 -5.40 -4.12
N LYS A 81 8.77 -6.58 -3.52
CA LYS A 81 8.34 -6.86 -2.15
C LYS A 81 9.56 -7.20 -1.30
N PRO A 82 10.13 -6.23 -0.56
CA PRO A 82 11.33 -6.46 0.24
C PRO A 82 11.12 -7.53 1.31
N ASP A 83 11.98 -8.55 1.32
CA ASP A 83 11.99 -9.60 2.36
C ASP A 83 13.21 -9.48 3.29
N SER A 84 14.26 -8.77 2.87
CA SER A 84 15.41 -8.37 3.72
C SER A 84 15.88 -6.96 3.33
N ASP A 85 16.98 -6.48 3.93
CA ASP A 85 17.56 -5.17 3.58
C ASP A 85 18.24 -5.18 2.21
N VAL A 86 18.58 -6.37 1.70
CA VAL A 86 19.35 -6.53 0.46
C VAL A 86 18.66 -7.41 -0.58
N THR A 87 17.50 -8.00 -0.27
CA THR A 87 16.75 -8.89 -1.17
C THR A 87 15.26 -8.54 -1.23
N ALA A 88 14.67 -8.75 -2.40
CA ALA A 88 13.25 -8.59 -2.63
C ALA A 88 12.69 -9.69 -3.55
N GLN A 89 11.43 -10.04 -3.33
CA GLN A 89 10.63 -10.75 -4.32
C GLN A 89 10.27 -9.77 -5.45
N VAL A 90 10.55 -10.16 -6.69
CA VAL A 90 10.23 -9.43 -7.90
C VAL A 90 8.99 -10.04 -8.52
N VAL A 91 7.95 -9.22 -8.67
CA VAL A 91 6.70 -9.56 -9.35
C VAL A 91 6.70 -8.83 -10.70
N VAL A 92 6.43 -9.55 -11.78
CA VAL A 92 6.33 -9.01 -13.13
C VAL A 92 4.96 -9.36 -13.70
N GLN A 93 4.21 -8.36 -14.16
CA GLN A 93 2.85 -8.48 -14.70
C GLN A 93 1.95 -9.33 -13.79
N GLY A 94 1.96 -9.01 -12.49
CA GLY A 94 1.12 -9.63 -11.47
C GLY A 94 1.58 -11.00 -10.97
N ARG A 95 2.70 -11.56 -11.48
CA ARG A 95 3.19 -12.89 -11.10
C ARG A 95 4.58 -12.85 -10.51
N VAL A 96 4.83 -13.70 -9.52
CA VAL A 96 6.16 -13.87 -8.94
C VAL A 96 7.13 -14.33 -10.03
N HIS A 97 8.17 -13.54 -10.27
CA HIS A 97 9.19 -13.80 -11.28
C HIS A 97 10.44 -14.42 -10.66
N ALA A 98 10.98 -13.78 -9.61
CA ALA A 98 12.20 -14.23 -8.94
C ALA A 98 12.33 -13.61 -7.54
N ARG A 99 13.28 -14.14 -6.76
CA ARG A 99 13.79 -13.48 -5.55
C ARG A 99 15.23 -13.08 -5.82
N LEU A 100 15.51 -11.77 -5.77
CA LEU A 100 16.80 -11.21 -6.21
C LEU A 100 17.40 -10.31 -5.15
N SER A 101 18.73 -10.22 -5.14
CA SER A 101 19.41 -9.14 -4.42
C SER A 101 19.16 -7.80 -5.10
N ALA A 102 19.33 -6.70 -4.37
CA ALA A 102 19.21 -5.36 -4.92
C ALA A 102 20.15 -5.18 -6.14
N ALA A 103 21.38 -5.69 -6.06
CA ALA A 103 22.35 -5.62 -7.15
C ALA A 103 21.93 -6.45 -8.38
N ASP A 104 21.40 -7.66 -8.18
CA ASP A 104 20.94 -8.50 -9.28
C ASP A 104 19.71 -7.90 -9.96
N TYR A 105 18.81 -7.30 -9.16
CA TYR A 105 17.66 -6.58 -9.68
C TYR A 105 18.07 -5.40 -10.57
N GLN A 106 19.06 -4.59 -10.17
CA GLN A 106 19.53 -3.49 -11.02
C GLN A 106 20.07 -3.98 -12.37
N ARG A 107 20.66 -5.18 -12.43
CA ARG A 107 21.13 -5.79 -13.69
C ARG A 107 19.99 -6.33 -14.55
N LEU A 108 18.93 -6.86 -13.93
CA LEU A 108 17.74 -7.36 -14.63
C LEU A 108 16.88 -6.21 -15.18
N LYS A 109 16.79 -5.10 -14.45
CA LYS A 109 15.83 -4.01 -14.65
C LYS A 109 15.72 -3.51 -16.12
N PRO A 110 16.82 -3.29 -16.88
CA PRO A 110 16.71 -2.88 -18.28
C PRO A 110 15.94 -3.87 -19.17
N ALA A 111 16.04 -5.18 -18.88
CA ALA A 111 15.35 -6.22 -19.65
C ALA A 111 13.83 -6.24 -19.40
N LEU A 112 13.35 -5.59 -18.34
CA LEU A 112 11.92 -5.49 -18.02
C LEU A 112 11.24 -4.33 -18.75
N LEU A 113 11.99 -3.37 -19.31
CA LEU A 113 11.41 -2.19 -19.98
C LEU A 113 10.43 -2.55 -21.11
N PRO A 114 10.69 -3.54 -21.99
CA PRO A 114 9.72 -3.93 -23.00
C PRO A 114 8.38 -4.38 -22.40
N GLN A 115 8.39 -5.15 -21.31
CA GLN A 115 7.18 -5.61 -20.62
C GLN A 115 6.43 -4.45 -19.95
N VAL A 116 7.16 -3.46 -19.43
CA VAL A 116 6.57 -2.23 -18.88
C VAL A 116 5.84 -1.44 -19.98
N VAL A 117 6.49 -1.24 -21.13
CA VAL A 117 5.89 -0.51 -22.27
C VAL A 117 4.69 -1.28 -22.83
N GLU A 118 4.80 -2.60 -22.96
CA GLU A 118 3.69 -3.47 -23.38
C GLU A 118 2.47 -3.33 -22.46
N SER A 119 2.69 -3.30 -21.14
CA SER A 119 1.62 -3.13 -20.16
C SER A 119 0.97 -1.74 -20.24
N LEU A 120 1.78 -0.69 -20.46
CA LEU A 120 1.28 0.66 -20.69
C LEU A 120 0.43 0.73 -21.97
N ASP A 121 0.89 0.10 -23.06
CA ASP A 121 0.19 0.09 -24.34
C ASP A 121 -1.14 -0.65 -24.25
N ARG A 122 -1.19 -1.84 -23.62
CA ARG A 122 -2.45 -2.54 -23.33
C ARG A 122 -3.40 -1.71 -22.49
N LEU A 123 -2.88 -1.04 -21.45
CA LEU A 123 -3.71 -0.20 -20.59
C LEU A 123 -4.29 1.02 -21.32
N CYS A 124 -3.63 1.53 -22.35
CA CYS A 124 -4.14 2.61 -23.19
C CYS A 124 -5.32 2.18 -24.07
N GLU A 125 -5.55 0.88 -24.30
CA GLU A 125 -6.64 0.41 -25.12
C GLU A 125 -8.01 0.76 -24.49
N GLY A 126 -8.85 1.48 -25.24
CA GLY A 126 -10.19 1.87 -24.79
C GLY A 126 -10.22 2.94 -23.70
N ARG A 127 -9.10 3.61 -23.41
CA ARG A 127 -9.00 4.72 -22.45
C ARG A 127 -8.91 6.07 -23.15
N ASP A 128 -9.35 7.11 -22.46
CA ASP A 128 -9.22 8.50 -22.91
C ASP A 128 -7.93 9.13 -22.36
N LEU A 129 -7.57 8.77 -21.12
CA LEU A 129 -6.42 9.31 -20.40
C LEU A 129 -5.73 8.21 -19.57
N VAL A 130 -4.41 8.14 -19.65
CA VAL A 130 -3.58 7.35 -18.74
C VAL A 130 -2.66 8.28 -17.95
N LEU A 131 -2.78 8.27 -16.63
CA LEU A 131 -1.93 9.04 -15.72
C LEU A 131 -0.77 8.15 -15.25
N VAL A 132 0.45 8.53 -15.62
CA VAL A 132 1.67 7.76 -15.37
C VAL A 132 2.40 8.32 -14.15
N GLU A 133 2.55 7.54 -13.10
CA GLU A 133 3.30 7.93 -11.91
C GLU A 133 4.79 7.54 -12.04
N GLY A 134 5.68 8.50 -11.81
CA GLY A 134 7.13 8.24 -11.65
C GLY A 134 7.48 7.59 -10.31
N ALA A 135 8.72 7.13 -10.16
CA ALA A 135 9.23 6.50 -8.94
C ALA A 135 10.41 7.29 -8.33
N GLY A 136 10.37 7.55 -7.02
CA GLY A 136 11.44 8.31 -6.34
C GLY A 136 11.59 9.73 -6.89
N SER A 137 12.84 10.22 -6.96
CA SER A 137 13.21 11.56 -7.49
C SER A 137 13.33 11.60 -9.02
N GLY A 138 13.65 10.49 -9.68
CA GLY A 138 13.88 10.46 -11.12
C GLY A 138 15.08 11.28 -11.64
N ALA A 139 15.91 11.86 -10.76
CA ALA A 139 17.11 12.63 -11.10
C ALA A 139 18.44 11.93 -10.74
N GLU A 140 18.38 10.70 -10.22
CA GLU A 140 19.57 9.91 -9.89
C GLU A 140 20.32 9.46 -11.17
N ARG A 141 21.23 10.29 -11.67
CA ARG A 141 21.97 10.04 -12.93
C ARG A 141 22.64 8.66 -12.99
N TYR A 142 23.14 8.16 -11.86
CA TYR A 142 23.79 6.85 -11.80
C TYR A 142 22.82 5.67 -12.02
N LEU A 143 21.51 5.88 -11.80
CA LEU A 143 20.46 4.89 -12.07
C LEU A 143 19.87 5.04 -13.48
N ARG A 144 20.19 6.12 -14.21
CA ARG A 144 19.59 6.42 -15.51
C ARG A 144 19.74 5.29 -16.56
N PRO A 145 20.87 4.56 -16.65
CA PRO A 145 21.01 3.46 -17.61
C PRO A 145 20.02 2.31 -17.39
N GLN A 146 19.51 2.13 -16.17
CA GLN A 146 18.56 1.08 -15.81
C GLN A 146 17.19 1.62 -15.41
N ASP A 147 16.88 2.88 -15.73
CA ASP A 147 15.61 3.50 -15.39
C ASP A 147 14.48 3.00 -16.29
N ILE A 148 13.45 2.42 -15.68
CA ILE A 148 12.22 1.97 -16.35
C ILE A 148 10.98 2.70 -15.82
N SER A 149 11.15 3.70 -14.96
CA SER A 149 10.05 4.29 -14.18
C SER A 149 10.00 5.80 -14.23
N ASN A 150 11.08 6.47 -14.64
CA ASN A 150 11.13 7.93 -14.73
C ASN A 150 11.45 8.37 -16.17
N MET A 151 12.51 9.14 -16.38
CA MET A 151 12.91 9.62 -17.71
C MET A 151 13.24 8.49 -18.69
N GLY A 152 13.72 7.35 -18.21
CA GLY A 152 13.89 6.16 -19.04
C GLY A 152 12.58 5.69 -19.68
N LEU A 153 11.49 5.63 -18.90
CA LEU A 153 10.16 5.34 -19.41
C LEU A 153 9.61 6.48 -20.27
N ALA A 154 9.75 7.73 -19.81
CA ALA A 154 9.26 8.90 -20.55
C ALA A 154 9.86 8.99 -21.95
N CYS A 155 11.15 8.67 -22.10
CA CYS A 155 11.81 8.61 -23.39
C CYS A 155 11.36 7.39 -24.21
N ALA A 156 11.22 6.21 -23.60
CA ALA A 156 10.84 4.98 -24.31
C ALA A 156 9.40 5.01 -24.84
N ALA A 157 8.47 5.63 -24.10
CA ALA A 157 7.05 5.69 -24.43
C ALA A 157 6.58 7.07 -24.93
N ASP A 158 7.51 7.99 -25.16
CA ASP A 158 7.28 9.37 -25.58
C ASP A 158 6.25 10.12 -24.70
N LEU A 159 6.47 10.14 -23.39
CA LEU A 159 5.54 10.71 -22.42
C LEU A 159 5.87 12.20 -22.16
N PRO A 160 4.88 13.11 -22.23
CA PRO A 160 4.99 14.43 -21.62
C PRO A 160 4.91 14.28 -20.09
N ALA A 161 5.61 15.17 -19.37
CA ALA A 161 5.71 15.08 -17.92
C ALA A 161 5.47 16.42 -17.20
N VAL A 162 4.98 16.34 -15.98
CA VAL A 162 5.02 17.42 -14.98
C VAL A 162 5.87 16.98 -13.79
N LEU A 163 6.58 17.93 -13.17
CA LEU A 163 7.40 17.67 -11.99
C LEU A 163 6.67 18.12 -10.72
N LEU A 164 6.42 17.19 -9.79
CA LEU A 164 5.85 17.47 -8.48
C LEU A 164 6.93 17.78 -7.45
N ALA A 165 6.89 18.96 -6.84
CA ALA A 165 7.78 19.37 -5.76
C ALA A 165 7.05 19.42 -4.41
N ASP A 166 7.75 19.17 -3.30
CA ASP A 166 7.19 19.20 -1.93
C ASP A 166 7.62 20.46 -1.19
N ASP A 167 6.66 21.29 -0.78
CA ASP A 167 6.90 22.52 -0.03
C ASP A 167 6.98 22.30 1.49
N SER A 168 6.45 21.20 2.01
CA SER A 168 6.32 20.97 3.46
C SER A 168 7.65 20.86 4.21
N ARG A 169 8.75 20.62 3.48
CA ARG A 169 10.12 20.52 4.01
C ARG A 169 10.99 21.71 3.60
N GLY A 170 10.44 22.67 2.85
CA GLY A 170 11.19 23.74 2.19
C GLY A 170 12.10 23.24 1.06
N GLY A 171 12.79 24.16 0.37
CA GLY A 171 13.79 23.83 -0.66
C GLY A 171 13.23 23.50 -2.04
N VAL A 172 11.97 23.84 -2.32
CA VAL A 172 11.29 23.59 -3.61
C VAL A 172 12.12 24.09 -4.81
N THR A 173 12.54 25.35 -4.79
CA THR A 173 13.33 25.96 -5.88
C THR A 173 14.65 25.21 -6.11
N ALA A 174 15.38 24.88 -5.04
CA ALA A 174 16.64 24.15 -5.13
C ALA A 174 16.44 22.74 -5.71
N ALA A 175 15.39 22.04 -5.28
CA ALA A 175 15.06 20.72 -5.78
C ALA A 175 14.74 20.76 -7.28
N VAL A 176 13.89 21.69 -7.72
CA VAL A 176 13.49 21.85 -9.13
C VAL A 176 14.70 22.21 -10.01
N LEU A 177 15.51 23.20 -9.60
CA LEU A 177 16.72 23.58 -10.31
C LEU A 177 17.73 22.44 -10.39
N GLY A 178 17.86 21.64 -9.31
CA GLY A 178 18.69 20.44 -9.29
C GLY A 178 18.22 19.39 -10.30
N HIS A 179 16.92 19.14 -10.42
CA HIS A 179 16.37 18.21 -11.42
C HIS A 179 16.64 18.72 -12.84
N HIS A 180 16.38 20.00 -13.10
CA HIS A 180 16.69 20.62 -14.37
C HIS A 180 18.17 20.45 -14.70
N LEU A 181 19.08 20.82 -13.80
CA LEU A 181 20.53 20.66 -14.00
C LEU A 181 20.93 19.20 -14.29
N LEU A 182 20.33 18.25 -13.57
CA LEU A 182 20.68 16.83 -13.66
C LEU A 182 20.14 16.15 -14.93
N TRP A 183 19.01 16.59 -15.49
CA TRP A 183 18.49 16.01 -16.72
C TRP A 183 19.19 16.52 -17.97
N THR A 184 19.17 15.69 -19.01
CA THR A 184 19.63 16.05 -20.37
C THR A 184 18.64 17.01 -21.04
N GLU A 185 19.06 17.69 -22.10
CA GLU A 185 18.19 18.61 -22.85
C GLU A 185 16.92 17.90 -23.39
N ALA A 186 17.08 16.70 -23.95
CA ALA A 186 15.97 15.90 -24.45
C ALA A 186 14.96 15.52 -23.36
N GLU A 187 15.43 15.28 -22.13
CA GLU A 187 14.56 14.99 -20.97
C GLU A 187 13.85 16.25 -20.47
N ARG A 188 14.57 17.37 -20.39
CA ARG A 188 13.99 18.67 -19.99
C ARG A 188 12.89 19.12 -20.95
N ALA A 189 13.05 18.86 -22.25
CA ALA A 189 12.07 19.18 -23.27
C ALA A 189 10.73 18.44 -23.10
N ARG A 190 10.69 17.36 -22.32
CA ARG A 190 9.46 16.61 -21.99
C ARG A 190 8.68 17.22 -20.83
N VAL A 191 9.35 18.02 -20.00
CA VAL A 191 8.75 18.60 -18.79
C VAL A 191 8.01 19.87 -19.17
N ALA A 192 6.70 19.84 -18.99
CA ALA A 192 5.81 20.94 -19.33
C ALA A 192 5.69 22.00 -18.23
N GLY A 193 6.00 21.65 -16.98
CA GLY A 193 5.84 22.53 -15.84
C GLY A 193 6.06 21.84 -14.50
N VAL A 194 5.93 22.63 -13.44
CA VAL A 194 6.11 22.21 -12.05
C VAL A 194 4.80 22.38 -11.29
N ILE A 195 4.40 21.37 -10.52
CA ILE A 195 3.32 21.47 -9.54
C ILE A 195 3.96 21.46 -8.16
N VAL A 196 3.56 22.37 -7.28
CA VAL A 196 4.05 22.42 -5.90
C VAL A 196 2.98 21.82 -4.99
N ASN A 197 3.38 20.84 -4.18
CA ASN A 197 2.48 20.07 -3.32
C ASN A 197 2.69 20.37 -1.84
N LYS A 198 1.68 20.02 -1.03
CA LYS A 198 1.67 20.17 0.42
C LYS A 198 1.88 21.63 0.86
N PHE A 199 1.46 22.56 0.02
CA PHE A 199 1.63 23.98 0.25
C PHE A 199 0.82 24.42 1.48
N ARG A 200 1.44 25.26 2.31
CA ARG A 200 0.81 25.87 3.48
C ARG A 200 1.21 27.34 3.53
N GLY A 201 0.24 28.24 3.39
CA GLY A 201 0.47 29.67 3.51
C GLY A 201 -0.18 30.47 2.39
N ASP A 202 0.31 31.68 2.20
CA ASP A 202 -0.18 32.62 1.18
C ASP A 202 0.60 32.44 -0.14
N PRO A 203 -0.08 32.12 -1.27
CA PRO A 203 0.53 32.05 -2.59
C PRO A 203 1.36 33.28 -2.98
N ALA A 204 1.01 34.49 -2.50
CA ALA A 204 1.75 35.70 -2.80
C ALA A 204 3.19 35.67 -2.25
N ILE A 205 3.42 34.95 -1.14
CA ILE A 205 4.76 34.76 -0.56
C ILE A 205 5.60 33.81 -1.43
N PHE A 206 4.95 32.87 -2.13
CA PHE A 206 5.63 31.91 -3.01
C PHE A 206 5.94 32.47 -4.40
N ALA A 207 5.27 33.55 -4.84
CA ALA A 207 5.43 34.12 -6.17
C ALA A 207 6.89 34.39 -6.59
N PRO A 208 7.78 34.96 -5.74
CA PRO A 208 9.19 35.12 -6.09
C PRO A 208 9.90 33.79 -6.37
N ALA A 209 9.60 32.73 -5.61
CA ALA A 209 10.18 31.40 -5.83
C ALA A 209 9.70 30.77 -7.15
N ALA A 210 8.46 31.04 -7.55
CA ALA A 210 7.94 30.61 -8.85
C ALA A 210 8.67 31.32 -10.03
N GLU A 211 8.97 32.61 -9.88
CA GLU A 211 9.76 33.35 -10.86
C GLU A 211 11.20 32.83 -10.96
N ASP A 212 11.84 32.52 -9.82
CA ASP A 212 13.18 31.92 -9.81
C ASP A 212 13.21 30.56 -10.53
N ILE A 213 12.19 29.72 -10.30
CA ILE A 213 12.03 28.44 -11.01
C ILE A 213 11.92 28.68 -12.51
N ARG A 214 11.04 29.61 -12.93
CA ARG A 214 10.82 29.92 -14.33
C ARG A 214 12.07 30.47 -15.00
N ALA A 215 12.79 31.38 -14.34
CA ALA A 215 14.02 31.97 -14.86
C ALA A 215 15.14 30.92 -15.00
N GLY A 216 15.27 30.01 -14.04
CA GLY A 216 16.33 28.99 -14.04
C GLY A 216 16.05 27.75 -14.89
N THR A 217 14.79 27.44 -15.21
CA THR A 217 14.40 26.22 -15.92
C THR A 217 13.60 26.44 -17.20
N GLY A 218 12.98 27.61 -17.36
CA GLY A 218 11.95 27.86 -18.38
C GLY A 218 10.59 27.22 -18.08
N TRP A 219 10.47 26.41 -17.03
CA TRP A 219 9.22 25.72 -16.69
C TRP A 219 8.29 26.63 -15.88
N PRO A 220 7.00 26.72 -16.23
CA PRO A 220 6.02 27.42 -15.42
C PRO A 220 5.69 26.63 -14.15
N VAL A 221 5.40 27.34 -13.05
CA VAL A 221 4.68 26.76 -11.92
C VAL A 221 3.20 26.71 -12.28
N MET A 222 2.66 25.51 -12.40
CA MET A 222 1.30 25.25 -12.90
C MET A 222 0.22 25.35 -11.83
N GLY A 223 0.61 25.30 -10.56
CA GLY A 223 -0.32 25.43 -9.44
C GLY A 223 0.32 25.04 -8.11
N LEU A 224 -0.32 25.50 -7.02
CA LEU A 224 0.07 25.23 -5.64
C LEU A 224 -1.03 24.39 -4.97
N LEU A 225 -0.80 23.08 -4.89
CA LEU A 225 -1.69 22.17 -4.19
C LEU A 225 -1.55 22.34 -2.69
N ARG A 226 -2.64 22.73 -2.04
CA ARG A 226 -2.69 22.90 -0.59
C ARG A 226 -2.60 21.56 0.13
N TRP A 227 -2.19 21.61 1.40
CA TRP A 227 -2.21 20.44 2.27
C TRP A 227 -3.64 19.86 2.41
N SER A 228 -3.83 18.61 2.00
CA SER A 228 -5.10 17.88 2.10
C SER A 228 -5.22 17.15 3.44
N GLU A 229 -6.25 17.48 4.22
CA GLU A 229 -6.64 16.70 5.38
C GLU A 229 -7.39 15.41 4.98
N ALA A 230 -8.09 15.44 3.85
CA ALA A 230 -8.81 14.27 3.33
C ALA A 230 -7.85 13.11 3.01
N ALA A 231 -6.62 13.39 2.59
CA ALA A 231 -5.58 12.40 2.32
C ALA A 231 -5.28 11.49 3.53
N ARG A 232 -5.44 11.97 4.77
CA ARG A 232 -5.24 11.15 5.99
C ARG A 232 -6.22 9.99 6.12
N ALA A 233 -7.34 10.04 5.40
CA ALA A 233 -8.31 8.96 5.40
C ALA A 233 -8.01 7.86 4.38
N LEU A 234 -7.03 8.08 3.49
CA LEU A 234 -6.64 7.14 2.45
C LEU A 234 -5.52 6.21 2.95
N PRO A 235 -5.45 4.96 2.44
CA PRO A 235 -4.41 4.02 2.84
C PRO A 235 -3.01 4.55 2.56
N ALA A 236 -2.10 4.37 3.51
CA ALA A 236 -0.70 4.74 3.35
C ALA A 236 0.01 3.82 2.33
N GLU A 237 0.95 4.38 1.56
CA GLU A 237 1.74 3.61 0.58
C GLU A 237 2.79 2.70 1.25
N ASP A 238 3.38 3.16 2.36
CA ASP A 238 4.48 2.50 3.08
C ASP A 238 4.19 2.42 4.59
N SER A 239 4.66 1.34 5.23
CA SER A 239 4.63 1.14 6.67
C SER A 239 5.42 2.20 7.45
N LEU A 240 6.44 2.82 6.85
CA LEU A 240 7.19 3.91 7.49
C LEU A 240 6.34 5.17 7.72
N ALA A 241 5.19 5.29 7.04
CA ALA A 241 4.25 6.39 7.22
C ALA A 241 3.21 6.15 8.32
N LEU A 242 3.23 4.98 8.98
CA LEU A 242 2.34 4.63 10.11
C LEU A 242 2.56 5.54 11.34
N ASP A 243 3.67 6.29 11.35
CA ASP A 243 4.16 7.01 12.50
C ASP A 243 3.58 8.43 12.70
N GLN A 244 2.56 8.83 11.93
CA GLN A 244 1.92 10.12 12.14
C GLN A 244 0.97 10.07 13.34
N ALA A 245 1.56 10.17 14.53
CA ALA A 245 1.06 10.74 15.78
C ALA A 245 -0.47 10.85 15.89
N ARG A 246 -1.15 9.70 15.97
CA ARG A 246 -2.52 9.67 16.49
C ARG A 246 -2.41 9.81 18.01
N ARG A 247 -3.01 10.86 18.56
CA ARG A 247 -3.11 11.04 20.02
C ARG A 247 -3.80 9.79 20.59
N PRO A 248 -3.38 9.26 21.76
CA PRO A 248 -4.09 8.18 22.43
C PRO A 248 -5.59 8.48 22.45
N GLY A 249 -6.37 7.59 21.85
CA GLY A 249 -7.81 7.75 21.75
C GLY A 249 -8.48 7.52 23.10
N ARG A 250 -9.76 7.89 23.18
CA ARG A 250 -10.67 7.30 24.18
C ARG A 250 -11.30 6.08 23.53
N GLY A 251 -11.09 4.89 24.07
CA GLY A 251 -11.68 3.69 23.48
C GLY A 251 -11.04 2.39 23.96
N LEU A 252 -11.48 1.30 23.34
CA LEU A 252 -10.94 -0.03 23.55
C LEU A 252 -9.51 -0.10 22.98
N VAL A 253 -8.53 -0.43 23.81
CA VAL A 253 -7.12 -0.50 23.38
C VAL A 253 -6.89 -1.73 22.52
N ILE A 254 -6.42 -1.49 21.29
CA ILE A 254 -6.02 -2.52 20.33
C ILE A 254 -4.52 -2.37 20.10
N ALA A 255 -3.74 -3.35 20.56
CA ALA A 255 -2.30 -3.34 20.38
C ALA A 255 -1.90 -4.06 19.09
N VAL A 256 -0.97 -3.49 18.34
CA VAL A 256 -0.44 -4.06 17.10
C VAL A 256 1.08 -4.03 17.19
N PRO A 257 1.76 -5.17 17.37
CA PRO A 257 3.21 -5.20 17.40
C PRO A 257 3.78 -4.78 16.03
N GLU A 258 4.72 -3.85 16.02
CA GLU A 258 5.42 -3.42 14.80
C GLU A 258 6.48 -4.47 14.41
N ILE A 259 6.04 -5.46 13.63
CA ILE A 259 6.88 -6.55 13.16
C ILE A 259 7.67 -6.16 11.89
N PRO A 260 8.89 -6.71 11.69
CA PRO A 260 9.68 -6.41 10.51
C PRO A 260 9.00 -6.90 9.23
N ARG A 261 9.19 -6.16 8.13
CA ARG A 261 8.61 -6.48 6.81
C ARG A 261 7.09 -6.64 6.85
N LEU A 262 6.43 -5.83 7.68
CA LEU A 262 4.98 -5.67 7.72
C LEU A 262 4.40 -5.61 6.30
N ALA A 263 3.31 -6.34 6.10
CA ALA A 263 2.59 -6.39 4.85
C ALA A 263 1.10 -6.13 5.11
N ASN A 264 0.50 -5.33 4.24
CA ASN A 264 -0.91 -4.97 4.27
C ASN A 264 -1.35 -4.32 5.59
N ALA A 265 -0.57 -3.37 6.07
CA ALA A 265 -0.88 -2.60 7.28
C ALA A 265 -2.25 -1.91 7.22
N ASP A 266 -2.73 -1.64 6.01
CA ASP A 266 -4.04 -1.04 5.72
C ASP A 266 -5.23 -1.92 6.17
N ASP A 267 -5.04 -3.21 6.47
CA ASP A 267 -6.05 -4.05 7.11
C ASP A 267 -6.57 -3.46 8.43
N LEU A 268 -5.77 -2.61 9.05
CA LEU A 268 -6.00 -1.99 10.34
C LEU A 268 -6.60 -0.58 10.21
N ASP A 269 -6.63 0.01 9.02
CA ASP A 269 -7.21 1.34 8.78
C ASP A 269 -8.69 1.43 9.21
N PRO A 270 -9.55 0.40 9.00
CA PRO A 270 -10.90 0.41 9.51
C PRO A 270 -10.96 0.51 11.03
N LEU A 271 -10.13 -0.25 11.76
CA LEU A 271 -10.06 -0.20 13.22
C LEU A 271 -9.52 1.13 13.71
N ALA A 272 -8.47 1.65 13.06
CA ALA A 272 -7.86 2.91 13.42
C ALA A 272 -8.79 4.11 13.15
N ALA A 273 -9.78 3.97 12.27
CA ALA A 273 -10.80 4.98 11.99
C ALA A 273 -12.01 4.92 12.95
N GLU A 274 -12.11 3.90 13.79
CA GLU A 274 -13.23 3.75 14.73
C GLU A 274 -13.07 4.68 15.95
N PRO A 275 -14.04 5.56 16.24
CA PRO A 275 -13.96 6.44 17.41
C PRO A 275 -13.89 5.70 18.75
N GLY A 276 -14.43 4.48 18.82
CA GLY A 276 -14.43 3.65 20.02
C GLY A 276 -13.22 2.72 20.17
N ALA A 277 -12.25 2.79 19.26
CA ALA A 277 -11.02 2.00 19.29
C ALA A 277 -9.80 2.92 19.43
N ASP A 278 -8.85 2.49 20.25
CA ASP A 278 -7.54 3.11 20.38
C ASP A 278 -6.48 2.14 19.85
N LEU A 279 -6.22 2.23 18.54
CA LEU A 279 -5.24 1.38 17.86
C LEU A 279 -3.83 1.91 18.11
N ARG A 280 -3.00 1.10 18.78
CA ARG A 280 -1.63 1.45 19.19
C ARG A 280 -0.63 0.52 18.52
N TRP A 281 0.23 1.08 17.68
CA TRP A 281 1.43 0.41 17.22
C TRP A 281 2.43 0.30 18.38
N VAL A 282 2.85 -0.92 18.69
CA VAL A 282 3.83 -1.20 19.74
C VAL A 282 5.19 -1.36 19.09
N ARG A 283 6.08 -0.39 19.29
CA ARG A 283 7.43 -0.39 18.72
C ARG A 283 8.36 -1.36 19.47
N PRO A 284 9.39 -1.90 18.81
CA PRO A 284 10.48 -2.61 19.47
C PRO A 284 10.99 -1.88 20.73
N GLY A 285 11.33 -2.65 21.76
CA GLY A 285 11.74 -2.16 23.07
C GLY A 285 10.61 -1.77 24.03
N HIS A 286 9.34 -1.89 23.62
CA HIS A 286 8.18 -1.61 24.48
C HIS A 286 7.31 -2.86 24.66
N PRO A 287 6.86 -3.19 25.88
CA PRO A 287 5.98 -4.33 26.10
C PRO A 287 4.59 -4.09 25.51
N LEU A 288 3.84 -5.16 25.26
CA LEU A 288 2.44 -5.02 24.88
C LEU A 288 1.64 -4.38 26.05
N PRO A 289 0.79 -3.37 25.80
CA PRO A 289 0.01 -2.72 26.84
C PRO A 289 -0.83 -3.73 27.63
N ALA A 290 -0.72 -3.70 28.96
CA ALA A 290 -1.42 -4.64 29.83
C ALA A 290 -2.95 -4.48 29.75
N GLU A 291 -3.41 -3.27 29.46
CA GLU A 291 -4.81 -2.89 29.26
C GLU A 291 -5.36 -3.17 27.86
N ALA A 292 -4.54 -3.69 26.93
CA ALA A 292 -5.02 -4.08 25.61
C ALA A 292 -6.19 -5.07 25.75
N ALA A 293 -7.27 -4.85 25.02
CA ALA A 293 -8.36 -5.81 24.93
C ALA A 293 -8.14 -6.81 23.78
N LEU A 294 -7.46 -6.35 22.73
CA LEU A 294 -7.12 -7.09 21.54
C LEU A 294 -5.65 -6.85 21.19
N VAL A 295 -4.95 -7.93 20.84
CA VAL A 295 -3.69 -7.84 20.11
C VAL A 295 -3.94 -8.35 18.68
N VAL A 296 -3.57 -7.55 17.68
CA VAL A 296 -3.63 -7.98 16.27
C VAL A 296 -2.22 -8.23 15.75
N LEU A 297 -1.98 -9.44 15.25
CA LEU A 297 -0.78 -9.81 14.52
C LEU A 297 -1.05 -9.63 13.02
N PRO A 298 -0.46 -8.62 12.38
CA PRO A 298 -0.69 -8.34 10.97
C PRO A 298 0.09 -9.30 10.05
N GLY A 299 -0.08 -9.14 8.74
CA GLY A 299 0.72 -9.82 7.74
C GLY A 299 2.19 -9.39 7.75
N ALA A 300 3.06 -10.25 7.26
CA ALA A 300 4.49 -9.99 7.08
C ALA A 300 4.98 -10.69 5.82
N LYS A 301 5.97 -10.12 5.14
CA LYS A 301 6.57 -10.77 3.96
C LYS A 301 7.47 -11.96 4.32
N SER A 302 7.98 -12.03 5.55
CA SER A 302 8.78 -13.16 6.04
C SER A 302 8.27 -13.62 7.40
N THR A 303 7.44 -14.66 7.41
CA THR A 303 6.75 -15.13 8.62
C THR A 303 7.73 -15.59 9.69
N ARG A 304 8.76 -16.36 9.31
CA ARG A 304 9.76 -16.89 10.24
C ARG A 304 10.64 -15.79 10.85
N ALA A 305 10.96 -14.74 10.09
CA ALA A 305 11.70 -13.60 10.62
C ALA A 305 10.84 -12.77 11.60
N ALA A 306 9.55 -12.60 11.31
CA ALA A 306 8.62 -11.92 12.20
C ALA A 306 8.46 -12.65 13.56
N ILE A 307 8.36 -13.99 13.56
CA ILE A 307 8.34 -14.78 14.82
C ILE A 307 9.60 -14.55 15.64
N LYS A 308 10.78 -14.57 15.01
CA LYS A 308 12.05 -14.32 15.70
C LYS A 308 12.09 -12.92 16.32
N ALA A 309 11.59 -11.91 15.61
CA ALA A 309 11.49 -10.55 16.13
C ALA A 309 10.51 -10.46 17.32
N LEU A 310 9.32 -11.05 17.22
CA LEU A 310 8.36 -11.12 18.34
C LEU A 310 9.00 -11.71 19.61
N ARG A 311 9.78 -12.79 19.46
CA ARG A 311 10.50 -13.42 20.58
C ARG A 311 11.64 -12.57 21.11
N ALA A 312 12.38 -11.89 20.22
CA ALA A 312 13.47 -11.00 20.62
C ALA A 312 12.98 -9.82 21.46
N GLU A 313 11.77 -9.32 21.16
CA GLU A 313 11.11 -8.25 21.91
C GLU A 313 10.36 -8.75 23.17
N GLY A 314 10.30 -10.07 23.39
CA GLY A 314 9.53 -10.69 24.50
C GLY A 314 8.02 -10.65 24.31
N TRP A 315 7.53 -10.25 23.13
CA TRP A 315 6.11 -10.15 22.81
C TRP A 315 5.40 -11.51 22.77
N ASP A 316 6.12 -12.61 22.54
CA ASP A 316 5.57 -13.96 22.67
C ASP A 316 5.12 -14.26 24.11
N ILE A 317 5.91 -13.85 25.10
CA ILE A 317 5.59 -13.96 26.53
C ILE A 317 4.39 -13.06 26.85
N ASP A 318 4.39 -11.82 26.37
CA ASP A 318 3.29 -10.88 26.58
C ASP A 318 1.96 -11.38 26.00
N LEU A 319 1.99 -11.97 24.79
CA LEU A 319 0.82 -12.57 24.13
C LEU A 319 0.24 -13.73 24.94
N LEU A 320 1.10 -14.61 25.46
CA LEU A 320 0.68 -15.73 26.31
C LEU A 320 0.08 -15.23 27.63
N ALA A 321 0.69 -14.20 28.24
CA ALA A 321 0.16 -13.58 29.45
C ALA A 321 -1.18 -12.88 29.20
N HIS A 322 -1.31 -12.18 28.06
CA HIS A 322 -2.53 -11.52 27.62
C HIS A 322 -3.68 -12.52 27.43
N GLN A 323 -3.44 -13.63 26.71
CA GLN A 323 -4.44 -14.68 26.51
C GLN A 323 -4.87 -15.30 27.85
N ARG A 324 -3.92 -15.60 28.76
CA ARG A 324 -4.23 -16.15 30.10
C ARG A 324 -5.06 -15.22 30.97
N ARG A 325 -4.94 -13.90 30.80
CA ARG A 325 -5.79 -12.90 31.49
C ARG A 325 -7.17 -12.74 30.84
N GLY A 326 -7.47 -13.49 29.78
CA GLY A 326 -8.72 -13.39 29.02
C GLY A 326 -8.67 -12.39 27.88
N GLY A 327 -7.50 -11.88 27.51
CA GLY A 327 -7.31 -11.06 26.33
C GLY A 327 -7.59 -11.81 25.03
N ARG A 328 -7.91 -11.08 23.96
CA ARG A 328 -8.11 -11.64 22.62
C ARG A 328 -6.91 -11.41 21.71
N VAL A 329 -6.66 -12.35 20.80
CA VAL A 329 -5.60 -12.27 19.78
C VAL A 329 -6.19 -12.58 18.42
N VAL A 330 -5.91 -11.74 17.42
CA VAL A 330 -6.29 -11.96 16.03
C VAL A 330 -5.04 -12.00 15.16
N GLY A 331 -4.89 -13.03 14.33
CA GLY A 331 -3.82 -13.13 13.33
C GLY A 331 -4.36 -13.00 11.91
N ILE A 332 -3.75 -12.14 11.09
CA ILE A 332 -4.12 -11.98 9.68
C ILE A 332 -2.95 -12.45 8.81
N CYS A 333 -3.22 -13.36 7.87
CA CYS A 333 -2.25 -13.89 6.91
C CYS A 333 -0.99 -14.47 7.61
N ALA A 334 0.19 -13.86 7.47
CA ALA A 334 1.37 -14.30 8.20
C ALA A 334 1.10 -14.32 9.72
N GLY A 335 0.35 -13.36 10.26
CA GLY A 335 -0.05 -13.35 11.66
C GLY A 335 -0.85 -14.60 12.04
N PHE A 336 -1.72 -15.10 11.17
CA PHE A 336 -2.42 -16.38 11.36
C PHE A 336 -1.44 -17.57 11.40
N GLN A 337 -0.46 -17.59 10.49
CA GLN A 337 0.57 -18.63 10.46
C GLN A 337 1.43 -18.62 11.75
N MET A 338 1.75 -17.43 12.27
CA MET A 338 2.51 -17.26 13.52
C MET A 338 1.78 -17.81 14.74
N LEU A 339 0.44 -17.78 14.77
CA LEU A 339 -0.35 -18.34 15.86
C LEU A 339 -0.23 -19.87 15.98
N GLY A 340 0.18 -20.54 14.92
CA GLY A 340 0.35 -21.99 14.89
C GLY A 340 1.48 -22.52 15.78
N ARG A 341 1.64 -23.84 15.79
CA ARG A 341 2.73 -24.53 16.49
C ARG A 341 4.07 -24.34 15.78
N ARG A 342 4.05 -24.20 14.45
CA ARG A 342 5.25 -24.28 13.63
C ARG A 342 5.06 -23.66 12.25
N VAL A 343 6.12 -23.03 11.75
CA VAL A 343 6.21 -22.54 10.38
C VAL A 343 7.48 -23.11 9.73
N ARG A 344 7.29 -23.85 8.63
CA ARG A 344 8.35 -24.47 7.82
C ARG A 344 8.48 -23.74 6.50
N ASP A 345 9.70 -23.47 6.07
CA ASP A 345 10.03 -22.97 4.74
C ASP A 345 11.20 -23.82 4.19
N PRO A 346 10.93 -25.07 3.74
CA PRO A 346 11.97 -26.01 3.33
C PRO A 346 12.73 -25.55 2.09
N ASP A 347 12.10 -24.74 1.23
CA ASP A 347 12.67 -24.29 -0.03
C ASP A 347 13.30 -22.89 0.06
N GLY A 348 13.14 -22.20 1.19
CA GLY A 348 13.70 -20.87 1.41
C GLY A 348 13.02 -19.78 0.56
N VAL A 349 11.70 -19.88 0.43
CA VAL A 349 10.88 -18.94 -0.37
C VAL A 349 10.90 -17.54 0.25
N GLU A 350 10.92 -17.43 1.57
CA GLU A 350 10.88 -16.15 2.30
C GLU A 350 12.18 -15.80 3.01
N GLY A 351 13.23 -16.62 2.83
CA GLY A 351 14.50 -16.49 3.53
C GLY A 351 15.34 -17.76 3.44
N PRO A 352 16.35 -17.94 4.31
CA PRO A 352 17.11 -19.19 4.37
C PRO A 352 16.19 -20.37 4.71
N PRO A 353 16.33 -21.54 4.06
CA PRO A 353 15.54 -22.73 4.38
C PRO A 353 15.50 -23.07 5.87
N GLY A 354 14.39 -23.65 6.33
CA GLY A 354 14.31 -24.27 7.65
C GLY A 354 12.97 -24.08 8.34
N GLU A 355 12.99 -24.19 9.66
CA GLU A 355 11.79 -24.25 10.49
C GLU A 355 11.89 -23.27 11.67
N THR A 356 10.75 -22.85 12.20
CA THR A 356 10.65 -22.04 13.42
C THR A 356 9.40 -22.43 14.20
N GLU A 357 9.52 -22.57 15.51
CA GLU A 357 8.37 -22.77 16.40
C GLU A 357 7.51 -21.50 16.39
N GLY A 358 6.21 -21.68 16.12
CA GLY A 358 5.23 -20.60 16.20
C GLY A 358 4.90 -20.25 17.65
N LEU A 359 3.83 -19.48 17.85
CA LEU A 359 3.37 -19.04 19.16
C LEU A 359 2.59 -20.12 19.91
N GLY A 360 2.14 -21.17 19.21
CA GLY A 360 1.44 -22.31 19.79
C GLY A 360 0.05 -21.96 20.35
N LEU A 361 -0.58 -20.89 19.86
CA LEU A 361 -1.90 -20.44 20.28
C LEU A 361 -3.04 -21.15 19.51
N LEU A 362 -2.74 -21.74 18.36
CA LEU A 362 -3.64 -22.54 17.55
C LEU A 362 -2.97 -23.88 17.17
N ASP A 363 -3.76 -24.96 17.13
CA ASP A 363 -3.32 -26.31 16.76
C ASP A 363 -3.18 -26.48 15.24
N ILE A 364 -2.36 -25.64 14.63
CA ILE A 364 -2.09 -25.60 13.19
C ILE A 364 -0.59 -25.55 12.92
N ASP A 365 -0.17 -26.05 11.78
CA ASP A 365 1.19 -25.95 11.26
C ASP A 365 1.12 -25.36 9.85
N THR A 366 2.12 -24.56 9.49
CA THR A 366 2.19 -23.96 8.15
C THR A 366 3.46 -24.39 7.43
N VAL A 367 3.33 -24.79 6.16
CA VAL A 367 4.44 -25.03 5.25
C VAL A 367 4.40 -23.98 4.15
N ILE A 368 5.36 -23.06 4.16
CA ILE A 368 5.62 -22.09 3.11
C ILE A 368 6.15 -22.83 1.87
N GLY A 369 5.64 -22.47 0.70
CA GLY A 369 6.03 -23.04 -0.58
C GLY A 369 5.87 -22.04 -1.72
N PRO A 370 6.24 -22.42 -2.95
CA PRO A 370 6.29 -21.52 -4.10
C PRO A 370 4.90 -21.13 -4.61
N SER A 371 3.87 -21.92 -4.30
CA SER A 371 2.49 -21.65 -4.69
C SER A 371 1.95 -20.43 -3.93
N LYS A 372 1.55 -19.41 -4.69
CA LYS A 372 0.92 -18.21 -4.17
C LYS A 372 -0.58 -18.24 -4.43
N ARG A 373 -1.37 -17.99 -3.39
CA ARG A 373 -2.82 -17.83 -3.51
C ARG A 373 -3.14 -16.34 -3.66
N LEU A 374 -3.90 -16.01 -4.71
CA LEU A 374 -4.38 -14.65 -5.03
C LEU A 374 -5.85 -14.77 -5.44
N CYS A 375 -6.77 -14.38 -4.55
CA CYS A 375 -8.19 -14.38 -4.88
C CYS A 375 -8.98 -13.39 -4.02
N GLU A 376 -10.02 -12.78 -4.60
CA GLU A 376 -11.05 -12.10 -3.83
C GLU A 376 -11.92 -13.11 -3.08
N ILE A 377 -12.44 -12.68 -1.94
CA ILE A 377 -13.22 -13.51 -1.04
C ILE A 377 -14.43 -12.75 -0.53
N ALA A 378 -15.58 -13.41 -0.57
CA ALA A 378 -16.71 -13.11 0.28
C ALA A 378 -16.90 -14.29 1.24
N ALA A 379 -17.12 -13.99 2.52
CA ALA A 379 -17.34 -14.99 3.56
C ALA A 379 -18.42 -14.52 4.53
N THR A 380 -18.86 -15.45 5.36
CA THR A 380 -19.70 -15.17 6.53
C THR A 380 -18.89 -15.45 7.78
N ASP A 381 -18.84 -14.50 8.71
CA ASP A 381 -18.28 -14.74 10.03
C ASP A 381 -19.16 -15.74 10.80
N ALA A 382 -18.59 -16.86 11.21
CA ALA A 382 -19.33 -17.94 11.87
C ALA A 382 -19.88 -17.54 13.25
N ILE A 383 -19.33 -16.48 13.85
CA ILE A 383 -19.71 -16.01 15.19
C ILE A 383 -20.86 -15.00 15.12
N SER A 384 -20.73 -13.96 14.30
CA SER A 384 -21.72 -12.87 14.21
C SER A 384 -22.76 -13.07 13.11
N GLY A 385 -22.51 -13.95 12.13
CA GLY A 385 -23.28 -14.05 10.90
C GLY A 385 -23.09 -12.86 9.95
N ALA A 386 -22.17 -11.94 10.25
CA ALA A 386 -21.90 -10.79 9.39
C ALA A 386 -21.21 -11.24 8.09
N ARG A 387 -21.64 -10.64 6.97
CA ARG A 387 -20.92 -10.77 5.70
C ARG A 387 -19.62 -9.97 5.77
N VAL A 388 -18.53 -10.60 5.36
CA VAL A 388 -17.20 -9.99 5.21
C VAL A 388 -16.70 -10.21 3.80
N THR A 389 -15.93 -9.25 3.29
CA THR A 389 -15.33 -9.31 1.96
C THR A 389 -13.90 -8.83 2.03
N GLY A 390 -13.05 -9.37 1.18
CA GLY A 390 -11.63 -9.09 1.19
C GLY A 390 -10.90 -9.92 0.15
N TYR A 391 -9.66 -10.27 0.45
CA TYR A 391 -8.85 -11.08 -0.45
C TYR A 391 -7.85 -11.95 0.32
N GLU A 392 -7.37 -12.98 -0.35
CA GLU A 392 -6.22 -13.76 0.09
C GLU A 392 -5.02 -13.45 -0.79
N MET A 393 -3.88 -13.21 -0.13
CA MET A 393 -2.58 -13.00 -0.76
C MET A 393 -1.51 -13.59 0.14
N HIS A 394 -1.31 -14.91 0.05
CA HIS A 394 -0.36 -15.59 0.92
C HIS A 394 0.41 -16.68 0.18
N MET A 395 1.54 -17.03 0.76
CA MET A 395 2.30 -18.23 0.43
C MET A 395 2.17 -19.20 1.59
N GLY A 396 2.22 -20.48 1.25
CA GLY A 396 2.16 -21.57 2.21
C GLY A 396 0.76 -22.12 2.46
N VAL A 397 0.76 -23.36 2.92
CA VAL A 397 -0.43 -24.15 3.23
C VAL A 397 -0.44 -24.41 4.73
N THR A 398 -1.54 -24.03 5.36
CA THR A 398 -1.80 -24.30 6.78
C THR A 398 -2.69 -25.53 6.89
N ASP A 399 -2.32 -26.44 7.80
CA ASP A 399 -3.10 -27.64 8.11
C ASP A 399 -3.04 -27.91 9.62
N GLY A 400 -3.95 -28.74 10.12
CA GLY A 400 -3.95 -29.24 11.49
C GLY A 400 -5.33 -29.26 12.15
N PRO A 401 -5.44 -29.91 13.33
CA PRO A 401 -6.71 -30.06 14.04
C PRO A 401 -7.42 -28.74 14.36
N GLY A 402 -6.69 -27.63 14.49
CA GLY A 402 -7.26 -26.31 14.75
C GLY A 402 -8.22 -25.84 13.65
N LEU A 403 -8.04 -26.30 12.40
CA LEU A 403 -8.93 -25.96 11.28
C LEU A 403 -10.32 -26.60 11.38
N ALA A 404 -10.53 -27.56 12.29
CA ALA A 404 -11.86 -28.12 12.55
C ALA A 404 -12.82 -27.11 13.22
N ARG A 405 -12.31 -25.99 13.71
CA ARG A 405 -13.09 -24.84 14.23
C ARG A 405 -12.79 -23.62 13.36
N PRO A 406 -13.36 -23.53 12.15
CA PRO A 406 -13.12 -22.39 11.27
C PRO A 406 -13.66 -21.10 11.87
N TRP A 407 -13.04 -19.97 11.49
CA TRP A 407 -13.57 -18.66 11.85
C TRP A 407 -14.60 -18.19 10.81
N LEU A 408 -14.30 -18.40 9.54
CA LEU A 408 -15.13 -17.95 8.43
C LEU A 408 -15.70 -19.13 7.65
N ASP A 409 -16.89 -18.93 7.11
CA ASP A 409 -17.51 -19.83 6.13
C ASP A 409 -17.51 -19.16 4.75
N LEU A 410 -16.87 -19.82 3.79
CA LEU A 410 -16.77 -19.43 2.38
C LEU A 410 -17.76 -20.26 1.57
N ASP A 411 -19.06 -19.98 1.72
CA ASP A 411 -20.13 -20.73 1.05
C ASP A 411 -20.00 -22.25 1.27
N GLY A 412 -19.85 -22.67 2.53
CA GLY A 412 -19.67 -24.08 2.92
C GLY A 412 -18.22 -24.57 2.94
N ARG A 413 -17.25 -23.74 2.55
CA ARG A 413 -15.82 -24.05 2.72
C ARG A 413 -15.26 -23.38 3.98
N PRO A 414 -14.72 -24.15 4.95
CA PRO A 414 -14.16 -23.59 6.18
C PRO A 414 -12.88 -22.78 5.91
N GLU A 415 -12.72 -21.65 6.60
CA GLU A 415 -11.51 -20.82 6.55
C GLU A 415 -11.11 -20.31 7.94
N GLY A 416 -9.80 -20.23 8.15
CA GLY A 416 -9.22 -19.76 9.40
C GLY A 416 -9.32 -20.79 10.52
N ALA A 417 -9.01 -20.35 11.74
CA ALA A 417 -9.21 -21.15 12.92
C ALA A 417 -9.55 -20.30 14.15
N VAL A 418 -10.27 -20.92 15.09
CA VAL A 418 -10.65 -20.36 16.38
C VAL A 418 -10.20 -21.32 17.49
N SER A 419 -9.60 -20.76 18.54
CA SER A 419 -9.24 -21.51 19.75
C SER A 419 -10.48 -22.04 20.47
N ALA A 420 -10.31 -23.06 21.30
CA ALA A 420 -11.42 -23.69 22.03
C ALA A 420 -12.20 -22.70 22.93
N ASP A 421 -11.52 -21.68 23.44
CA ASP A 421 -12.09 -20.62 24.29
C ASP A 421 -12.60 -19.40 23.49
N GLY A 422 -12.48 -19.39 22.16
CA GLY A 422 -12.92 -18.30 21.29
C GLY A 422 -12.09 -17.02 21.39
N ARG A 423 -10.93 -17.03 22.06
CA ARG A 423 -10.12 -15.83 22.29
C ARG A 423 -9.02 -15.60 21.27
N VAL A 424 -8.56 -16.66 20.61
CA VAL A 424 -7.56 -16.59 19.55
C VAL A 424 -8.24 -16.95 18.24
N MET A 425 -8.12 -16.07 17.26
CA MET A 425 -8.69 -16.23 15.93
C MET A 425 -7.63 -15.93 14.89
N GLY A 426 -7.67 -16.63 13.75
CA GLY A 426 -6.83 -16.26 12.64
C GLY A 426 -7.42 -16.65 11.29
N THR A 427 -7.07 -15.87 10.27
CA THR A 427 -7.62 -15.96 8.92
C THR A 427 -6.58 -15.52 7.89
N TYR A 428 -6.70 -16.00 6.67
CA TYR A 428 -6.01 -15.48 5.51
C TYR A 428 -6.74 -14.30 4.84
N LEU A 429 -7.96 -13.97 5.28
CA LEU A 429 -8.76 -12.87 4.75
C LEU A 429 -8.21 -11.50 5.17
N HIS A 430 -7.49 -10.86 4.25
CA HIS A 430 -7.18 -9.44 4.33
C HIS A 430 -8.45 -8.60 4.15
N GLY A 431 -8.51 -7.43 4.79
CA GLY A 431 -9.66 -6.52 4.74
C GLY A 431 -10.84 -6.92 5.63
N ILE A 432 -10.70 -7.94 6.47
CA ILE A 432 -11.80 -8.47 7.31
C ILE A 432 -12.50 -7.38 8.15
N PHE A 433 -11.75 -6.39 8.66
CA PHE A 433 -12.31 -5.28 9.43
C PHE A 433 -13.00 -4.20 8.59
N GLY A 434 -12.99 -4.29 7.26
CA GLY A 434 -13.66 -3.35 6.38
C GLY A 434 -15.18 -3.34 6.55
N SER A 435 -15.78 -4.52 6.83
CA SER A 435 -17.21 -4.67 7.09
C SER A 435 -17.60 -4.00 8.41
N GLY A 436 -18.46 -2.99 8.34
CA GLY A 436 -18.93 -2.23 9.51
C GLY A 436 -19.68 -3.08 10.54
N SER A 437 -20.56 -3.98 10.08
CA SER A 437 -21.31 -4.87 10.99
C SER A 437 -20.39 -5.84 11.73
N PHE A 438 -19.41 -6.41 11.03
CA PHE A 438 -18.42 -7.30 11.64
C PHE A 438 -17.54 -6.55 12.64
N ARG A 439 -17.00 -5.39 12.24
CA ARG A 439 -16.15 -4.57 13.12
C ARG A 439 -16.90 -4.11 14.37
N ALA A 440 -18.15 -3.69 14.23
CA ALA A 440 -19.00 -3.34 15.36
C ALA A 440 -19.23 -4.52 16.31
N HIS A 441 -19.50 -5.72 15.77
CA HIS A 441 -19.64 -6.94 16.57
C HIS A 441 -18.36 -7.25 17.37
N VAL A 442 -17.19 -7.24 16.69
CA VAL A 442 -15.89 -7.52 17.32
C VAL A 442 -15.63 -6.54 18.48
N LEU A 443 -15.81 -5.24 18.25
CA LEU A 443 -15.63 -4.21 19.29
C LEU A 443 -16.63 -4.38 20.45
N HIS A 444 -17.90 -4.66 20.16
CA HIS A 444 -18.93 -4.88 21.18
C HIS A 444 -18.65 -6.10 22.05
N ALA A 445 -18.18 -7.21 21.44
CA ALA A 445 -17.80 -8.42 22.16
C ALA A 445 -16.66 -8.17 23.19
N MET A 446 -15.90 -7.08 23.04
CA MET A 446 -14.84 -6.63 23.94
C MET A 446 -15.28 -5.54 24.92
N GLY A 447 -16.57 -5.17 24.95
CA GLY A 447 -17.08 -4.07 25.78
C GLY A 447 -16.80 -2.68 25.22
N GLY A 448 -16.35 -2.59 23.97
CA GLY A 448 -16.18 -1.34 23.24
C GLY A 448 -17.45 -0.92 22.49
N ALA A 449 -17.41 0.29 21.92
CA ALA A 449 -18.40 0.76 20.96
C ALA A 449 -17.79 0.70 19.56
N GLY A 450 -18.52 0.18 18.58
CA GLY A 450 -18.11 0.19 17.18
C GLY A 450 -19.22 0.76 16.29
N SER A 451 -18.82 1.48 15.25
CA SER A 451 -19.74 1.99 14.24
C SER A 451 -20.01 0.92 13.18
N ALA A 452 -21.25 0.87 12.68
CA ALA A 452 -21.62 0.04 11.53
C ALA A 452 -21.27 0.73 10.19
N GLY A 453 -20.46 1.80 10.21
CA GLY A 453 -20.08 2.54 9.01
C GLY A 453 -19.26 1.70 8.05
N ASP A 454 -19.49 1.85 6.75
CA ASP A 454 -18.69 1.19 5.72
C ASP A 454 -17.37 1.94 5.51
N HIS A 455 -16.25 1.26 5.76
CA HIS A 455 -14.92 1.82 5.52
C HIS A 455 -14.73 2.16 4.04
N SER A 456 -15.31 1.37 3.13
CA SER A 456 -15.25 1.62 1.70
C SER A 456 -15.86 2.97 1.35
N ALA A 457 -17.05 3.30 1.87
CA ALA A 457 -17.69 4.59 1.66
C ALA A 457 -16.85 5.77 2.18
N ARG A 458 -16.12 5.58 3.29
CA ARG A 458 -15.18 6.60 3.80
C ARG A 458 -14.03 6.86 2.82
N ILE A 459 -13.49 5.82 2.19
CA ILE A 459 -12.45 5.96 1.16
C ILE A 459 -12.99 6.70 -0.06
N GLU A 460 -14.18 6.35 -0.56
CA GLU A 460 -14.82 7.07 -1.67
C GLU A 460 -14.97 8.57 -1.37
N ALA A 461 -15.53 8.90 -0.20
CA ALA A 461 -15.71 10.30 0.21
C ALA A 461 -14.37 11.05 0.36
N ALA A 462 -13.28 10.36 0.74
CA ALA A 462 -11.96 10.96 0.80
C ALA A 462 -11.36 11.20 -0.59
N LEU A 463 -11.57 10.28 -1.53
CA LEU A 463 -11.16 10.44 -2.93
C LEU A 463 -11.92 11.58 -3.61
N ASP A 464 -13.22 11.69 -3.36
CA ASP A 464 -14.05 12.78 -3.90
C ASP A 464 -13.60 14.14 -3.37
N ARG A 465 -13.35 14.27 -2.06
CA ARG A 465 -12.79 15.49 -1.47
C ARG A 465 -11.41 15.83 -2.02
N LEU A 466 -10.53 14.84 -2.17
CA LEU A 466 -9.20 15.06 -2.73
C LEU A 466 -9.28 15.56 -4.19
N ALA A 467 -10.21 15.04 -4.98
CA ALA A 467 -10.47 15.51 -6.33
C ALA A 467 -10.99 16.97 -6.34
N ASP A 468 -11.94 17.32 -5.47
CA ASP A 468 -12.45 18.68 -5.35
C ASP A 468 -11.35 19.68 -4.96
N GLU A 469 -10.48 19.31 -4.02
CA GLU A 469 -9.33 20.11 -3.59
C GLU A 469 -8.33 20.33 -4.74
N ILE A 470 -8.04 19.27 -5.52
CA ILE A 470 -7.17 19.35 -6.70
C ILE A 470 -7.79 20.23 -7.79
N GLU A 471 -9.10 20.10 -8.06
CA GLU A 471 -9.80 20.94 -9.03
C GLU A 471 -9.84 22.42 -8.64
N ALA A 472 -9.86 22.71 -7.33
CA ALA A 472 -9.80 24.08 -6.84
C ALA A 472 -8.41 24.71 -6.98
N ASP A 473 -7.35 23.90 -6.95
CA ASP A 473 -5.96 24.36 -6.89
C ASP A 473 -5.23 24.26 -8.25
N LEU A 474 -5.72 23.43 -9.19
CA LEU A 474 -5.10 23.18 -10.50
C LEU A 474 -6.07 23.40 -11.66
N ASP A 475 -5.55 23.94 -12.76
CA ASP A 475 -6.24 23.94 -14.05
C ASP A 475 -6.14 22.55 -14.72
N LEU A 476 -7.19 21.74 -14.53
CA LEU A 476 -7.24 20.39 -15.09
C LEU A 476 -7.38 20.36 -16.61
N ASP A 477 -7.95 21.38 -17.24
CA ASP A 477 -8.09 21.41 -18.69
C ASP A 477 -6.74 21.71 -19.33
N ALA A 478 -5.93 22.58 -18.72
CA ALA A 478 -4.54 22.79 -19.10
C ALA A 478 -3.71 21.50 -18.95
N LEU A 479 -3.84 20.79 -17.82
CA LEU A 479 -3.15 19.52 -17.61
C LEU A 479 -3.56 18.45 -18.64
N LEU A 480 -4.85 18.34 -18.95
CA LEU A 480 -5.35 17.43 -19.98
C LEU A 480 -4.84 17.83 -21.37
N GLY A 481 -4.69 19.12 -21.64
CA GLY A 481 -4.11 19.67 -22.87
C GLY A 481 -2.64 19.27 -23.09
N LEU A 482 -1.89 19.07 -22.00
CA LEU A 482 -0.50 18.60 -22.06
C LEU A 482 -0.37 17.12 -22.43
N ALA A 483 -1.39 16.32 -22.14
CA ALA A 483 -1.37 14.88 -22.36
C ALA A 483 -1.42 14.53 -23.87
N ARG A 484 -0.53 13.63 -24.30
CA ARG A 484 -0.32 13.27 -25.72
C ARG A 484 -0.51 11.79 -26.04
#